data_AF-A0A937P310-F1
#
_entry.id   AF-A0A937P310-F1
#
_cell.length_a   1.000
_cell.length_b   1.000
_cell.length_c   1.000
_cell.angle_alpha   90.00
_cell.angle_beta   90.00
_cell.angle_gamma   90.00
#
_symmetry.space_group_name_H-M   'P 1'
#
loop_
_entity.id
_entity.type
_entity.pdbx_description
1 polymer ?
#
loop_
_entity_poly.entity_id
_entity_poly.type
_entity_poly.pdbx_seq_one_letter_code
_entity_poly.pdbx_strand_id
1 'polypeptide(L)'
;MSYKDNAYVVNTEIDIKGATVGLGISIGGDIIISENIAFGIQTSVLLGVLDKIIVDGQSLDLNESENLSRVDISLGLRFYK
;
A
#
# COMPACT_ATOMS: atom_id res chain seq x y z
N MET A 1 -2.62 -6.40 1.66
CA MET A 1 -1.86 -5.14 1.82
C MET A 1 -1.69 -4.92 3.31
N SER A 2 -0.48 -4.62 3.78
CA SER A 2 -0.19 -4.34 5.20
C SER A 2 0.44 -2.96 5.31
N TYR A 3 -0.10 -2.10 6.18
CA TYR A 3 0.47 -0.81 6.51
C TYR A 3 1.37 -0.97 7.76
N LYS A 4 2.60 -0.46 7.70
CA LYS A 4 3.56 -0.41 8.81
C LYS A 4 4.13 1.00 8.89
N ASP A 5 3.97 1.64 10.05
CA ASP A 5 4.62 2.90 10.37
C ASP A 5 5.51 2.72 11.61
N ASN A 6 6.72 3.28 11.56
CA ASN A 6 7.70 3.23 12.65
C ASN A 6 7.71 4.60 13.33
N ALA A 7 6.72 4.88 14.16
CA ALA A 7 6.65 6.13 14.90
C ALA A 7 7.49 6.04 16.18
N TYR A 8 8.44 6.96 16.36
CA TYR A 8 9.24 7.10 17.57
C TYR A 8 8.50 7.97 18.59
N VAL A 9 7.75 7.35 19.51
CA VAL A 9 7.20 8.04 20.69
C VAL A 9 7.91 7.46 21.92
N VAL A 10 8.88 8.20 22.46
CA VAL A 10 9.56 7.87 23.73
C VAL A 10 10.32 6.53 23.69
N ASN A 11 11.40 6.48 22.91
CA ASN A 11 12.50 5.48 22.98
C ASN A 11 12.09 3.99 22.98
N THR A 12 10.87 3.66 22.54
CA THR A 12 10.31 2.31 22.50
C THR A 12 9.81 2.07 21.09
N GLU A 13 10.28 0.99 20.45
CA GLU A 13 9.77 0.56 19.16
C GLU A 13 8.36 -0.03 19.36
N ILE A 14 7.35 0.68 18.87
CA ILE A 14 5.96 0.21 18.90
C ILE A 14 5.62 -0.28 17.50
N ASP A 15 5.32 -1.57 17.37
CA ASP A 15 4.92 -2.20 16.11
C ASP A 15 3.42 -1.94 15.87
N ILE A 16 3.09 -0.85 15.18
CA ILE A 16 1.69 -0.49 14.86
C ILE A 16 1.26 -1.26 13.60
N LYS A 17 0.25 -2.12 13.73
CA LYS A 17 -0.30 -2.92 12.60
C LYS A 17 -1.78 -2.62 12.42
N GLY A 18 -2.15 -2.08 11.26
CA GLY A 18 -3.54 -1.77 10.92
C GLY A 18 -4.17 -2.80 9.98
N ALA A 19 -5.45 -3.11 10.21
CA ALA A 19 -6.26 -3.83 9.23
C ALA A 19 -6.99 -2.80 8.36
N THR A 20 -6.73 -2.83 7.06
CA THR A 20 -7.32 -1.88 6.11
C THR A 20 -8.29 -2.61 5.18
N VAL A 21 -9.45 -2.02 4.95
CA VAL A 21 -10.38 -2.47 3.92
C VAL A 21 -10.42 -1.40 2.85
N GLY A 22 -10.26 -1.83 1.60
CA GLY A 22 -10.21 -0.91 0.48
C GLY A 22 -10.40 -1.61 -0.86
N LEU A 23 -10.69 -0.78 -1.87
CA LEU A 23 -10.81 -1.16 -3.26
C LEU A 23 -9.61 -0.60 -4.02
N GLY A 24 -8.99 -1.44 -4.84
CA GLY A 24 -7.91 -1.05 -5.74
C GLY A 24 -8.33 -1.26 -7.18
N ILE A 25 -8.19 -0.22 -8.01
CA ILE A 25 -8.38 -0.30 -9.46
C ILE A 25 -7.06 0.09 -10.12
N SER A 26 -6.56 -0.77 -10.99
CA SER A 26 -5.31 -0.52 -11.72
C SER A 26 -5.55 -0.66 -13.22
N ILE A 27 -4.96 0.26 -13.98
CA ILE A 27 -4.87 0.19 -15.44
C ILE A 27 -3.42 0.37 -15.84
N GLY A 28 -2.96 -0.40 -16.82
CA GLY A 28 -1.59 -0.32 -17.28
C GLY A 28 -1.42 -0.99 -18.63
N GLY A 29 -0.30 -0.68 -19.26
CA GLY A 29 0.11 -1.23 -20.55
C GLY A 29 1.60 -1.48 -20.56
N ASP A 30 1.99 -2.47 -21.38
CA ASP A 30 3.38 -2.87 -21.54
C ASP A 30 3.81 -2.67 -23.00
N ILE A 31 5.00 -2.10 -23.17
CA ILE A 31 5.69 -1.98 -24.45
C ILE A 31 6.78 -3.04 -24.48
N ILE A 32 6.65 -4.03 -25.36
CA ILE A 32 7.65 -5.10 -25.51
C ILE A 32 8.94 -4.49 -26.07
N ILE A 33 10.05 -4.68 -25.36
CA ILE A 33 11.40 -4.24 -25.77
C ILE A 33 12.14 -5.39 -26.45
N SER A 34 12.03 -6.60 -25.89
CA SER A 34 12.61 -7.84 -26.41
C SER A 34 11.76 -9.04 -26.02
N GLU A 35 12.11 -10.24 -26.50
CA GLU A 35 11.38 -11.49 -26.24
C GLU A 35 11.14 -11.75 -24.73
N ASN A 36 12.02 -11.25 -23.87
CA ASN A 36 11.97 -11.47 -22.42
C ASN A 36 11.85 -10.18 -21.60
N ILE A 37 11.72 -9.01 -22.23
CA ILE A 37 11.70 -7.72 -21.52
C ILE A 37 10.63 -6.81 -22.09
N ALA A 38 9.81 -6.22 -21.22
CA ALA A 38 8.92 -5.10 -21.58
C ALA A 38 9.11 -3.91 -20.64
N PHE A 39 8.82 -2.72 -21.15
CA PHE A 39 8.63 -1.51 -20.35
C PHE A 39 7.16 -1.35 -20.01
N GLY A 40 6.82 -1.41 -18.72
CA GLY A 40 5.46 -1.26 -18.23
C GLY A 40 5.21 0.12 -17.63
N ILE A 41 4.03 0.67 -17.92
CA ILE A 41 3.44 1.81 -17.21
C ILE A 41 2.12 1.38 -16.59
N GLN A 42 1.89 1.75 -15.34
CA GLN A 42 0.64 1.46 -14.64
C GLN A 42 0.23 2.64 -13.77
N THR A 43 -1.07 2.90 -13.73
CA THR A 43 -1.72 3.82 -12.82
C THR A 43 -2.71 3.05 -11.98
N SER A 44 -2.68 3.26 -10.67
CA SER A 44 -3.55 2.60 -9.72
C SER A 44 -4.24 3.64 -8.85
N VAL A 45 -5.52 3.44 -8.60
CA VAL A 45 -6.30 4.17 -7.60
C VAL A 45 -6.60 3.20 -6.48
N LEU A 46 -6.13 3.53 -5.29
CA LEU A 46 -6.50 2.86 -4.05
C LEU A 46 -7.51 3.75 -3.34
N LEU A 47 -8.66 3.19 -2.97
CA LEU A 47 -9.64 3.80 -2.08
C LEU A 47 -9.72 2.94 -0.84
N GLY A 48 -9.46 3.50 0.34
CA GLY A 48 -9.48 2.71 1.56
C GLY A 48 -9.49 3.57 2.81
N VAL A 49 -9.93 2.95 3.89
CA VAL A 49 -9.94 3.55 5.22
C VAL A 49 -9.25 2.63 6.21
N LEU A 50 -8.68 3.22 7.24
CA LEU A 50 -8.11 2.53 8.39
C LEU A 50 -8.96 2.90 9.61
N ASP A 51 -9.62 1.89 10.17
CA ASP A 51 -10.52 2.07 11.33
C ASP A 51 -9.92 1.50 12.62
N LYS A 52 -8.92 0.62 12.50
CA LYS A 52 -8.37 -0.13 13.62
C LYS A 52 -6.88 -0.32 13.50
N ILE A 53 -6.19 -0.07 14.60
CA ILE A 53 -4.76 -0.36 14.77
C ILE A 53 -4.56 -1.37 15.89
N ILE A 54 -3.50 -2.16 15.79
CA ILE A 54 -3.04 -3.06 16.85
C ILE A 54 -1.75 -2.48 17.40
N VAL A 55 -1.73 -2.22 18.70
CA VAL A 55 -0.59 -1.72 19.46
C VAL A 55 -0.31 -2.75 20.56
N ASP A 56 0.87 -3.36 20.53
CA ASP A 56 1.31 -4.38 21.51
C ASP A 56 0.28 -5.49 21.76
N GLY A 57 -0.39 -5.94 20.70
CA GLY A 57 -1.40 -7.01 20.74
C GLY A 57 -2.80 -6.55 21.16
N GLN A 58 -2.99 -5.27 21.50
CA GLN A 58 -4.30 -4.69 21.80
C GLN A 58 -4.88 -3.99 20.57
N SER A 59 -6.14 -4.29 20.25
CA SER A 59 -6.87 -3.60 19.18
C SER A 59 -7.43 -2.28 19.70
N LEU A 60 -7.04 -1.19 19.06
CA LEU A 60 -7.57 0.15 19.30
C LEU A 60 -8.38 0.56 18.07
N ASP A 61 -9.67 0.82 18.30
CA ASP A 61 -10.51 1.48 17.31
C ASP A 61 -10.10 2.95 17.24
N LEU A 62 -9.91 3.46 16.02
CA LEU A 62 -9.63 4.86 15.80
C LEU A 62 -10.92 5.65 15.99
N ASN A 63 -10.86 6.73 16.76
CA ASN A 63 -12.01 7.63 16.93
C ASN A 63 -12.41 8.31 15.62
N GLU A 64 -11.44 8.49 14.71
CA GLU A 64 -11.65 8.96 13.34
C GLU A 64 -10.96 8.00 12.37
N SER A 65 -11.71 7.56 11.36
CA SER A 65 -11.17 6.72 10.30
C SER A 65 -10.12 7.48 9.50
N GLU A 66 -8.93 6.91 9.37
CA GLU A 66 -7.84 7.48 8.58
C GLU A 66 -8.02 7.14 7.10
N ASN A 67 -7.94 8.15 6.23
CA ASN A 67 -8.10 7.95 4.78
C ASN A 67 -6.80 7.46 4.16
N LEU A 68 -6.83 6.29 3.53
CA LEU A 68 -5.70 5.68 2.84
C LEU A 68 -5.79 5.79 1.31
N SER A 69 -6.73 6.58 0.81
CA SER A 69 -6.96 6.73 -0.61
C SER A 69 -5.79 7.45 -1.27
N ARG A 70 -5.25 6.86 -2.34
CA ARG A 70 -4.10 7.40 -3.07
C ARG A 70 -4.12 7.01 -4.53
N VAL A 71 -3.41 7.78 -5.35
CA VAL A 71 -3.15 7.48 -6.75
C VAL A 71 -1.67 7.17 -6.90
N ASP A 72 -1.38 5.97 -7.38
CA ASP A 72 -0.03 5.47 -7.58
C ASP A 72 0.27 5.41 -9.08
N ILE A 73 1.39 5.97 -9.51
CA ILE A 73 1.90 5.84 -10.89
C ILE A 73 3.21 5.06 -10.82
N SER A 74 3.30 3.98 -11.59
CA SER A 74 4.48 3.14 -11.67
C SER A 74 4.99 3.01 -13.09
N LEU A 75 6.32 3.02 -13.22
CA LEU A 75 7.06 2.85 -14.46
C LEU A 75 8.18 1.84 -14.17
N GLY A 76 8.40 0.86 -15.03
CA GLY A 76 9.45 -0.12 -14.79
C GLY A 76 9.63 -1.16 -15.88
N LEU A 77 10.73 -1.92 -15.76
CA LEU A 77 10.99 -3.06 -16.63
C LEU A 77 10.35 -4.32 -16.06
N ARG A 78 9.76 -5.14 -16.93
CA ARG A 78 9.16 -6.45 -16.62
C ARG A 78 9.93 -7.52 -17.36
N PHE A 79 10.37 -8.54 -16.64
CA PHE A 79 11.12 -9.66 -17.18
C PHE A 79 10.20 -10.87 -17.34
N TYR A 80 10.04 -11.33 -18.58
CA TYR A 80 9.27 -12.51 -18.94
C TYR A 80 10.21 -13.70 -19.13
N LYS A 81 9.75 -14.89 -18.75
CA LYS A 81 10.53 -16.13 -18.83
C LYS A 81 10.61 -16.65 -20.26
#